data_AF-A0A0C2WG24-F1
#
_entry.id   AF-A0A0C2WG24-F1
#
_cell.length_a   1.000
_cell.length_b   1.000
_cell.length_c   1.000
_cell.angle_alpha   90.00
_cell.angle_beta   90.00
_cell.angle_gamma   90.00
#
_symmetry.space_group_name_H-M   'P 1'
#
loop_
_entity.id
_entity.type
_entity.pdbx_description
1 polymer ?
#
loop_
_entity_poly.entity_id
_entity_poly.type
_entity_poly.pdbx_seq_one_letter_code
_entity_poly.pdbx_strand_id
1 'polypeptide(L)'
;HLECDPELLDGCSRCSPKLPRLCCDLHSPEAFRHIETPVMKVVRQPPRSSIGKYMANDVDNTLRLHLETWRADEMKRQYGLAWLRCMGPGLVMGTTVRDRIVDCAHFNKIRSVVDLKRETKWDLAGTYGEVILDIIHSH
;
A
#
# COMPACT_ATOMS: atom_id res chain seq x y z
N HIS A 1 18.24 8.07 -45.11
CA HIS A 1 17.71 7.36 -46.29
C HIS A 1 16.95 8.42 -47.07
N LEU A 2 17.65 9.16 -47.92
CA LEU A 2 17.10 10.37 -48.52
C LEU A 2 16.30 10.08 -49.81
N GLU A 3 16.49 8.91 -50.42
CA GLU A 3 15.74 8.48 -51.61
C GLU A 3 15.46 6.98 -51.49
N CYS A 4 14.20 6.61 -51.27
CA CYS A 4 13.74 5.22 -51.34
C CYS A 4 13.45 4.90 -52.81
N ASP A 5 13.81 3.70 -53.25
CA ASP A 5 13.69 3.28 -54.65
C ASP A 5 12.24 3.44 -55.18
N PRO A 6 12.00 4.29 -56.18
CA PRO A 6 10.66 4.60 -56.68
C PRO A 6 10.04 3.47 -57.50
N GLU A 7 10.80 2.43 -57.88
CA GLU A 7 10.26 1.29 -58.63
C GLU A 7 9.53 0.27 -57.73
N LEU A 8 9.71 0.37 -56.41
CA LEU A 8 9.05 -0.49 -55.43
C LEU A 8 7.82 0.22 -54.85
N LEU A 9 6.64 -0.11 -55.38
CA LEU A 9 5.34 0.44 -54.97
C LEU A 9 5.08 0.34 -53.45
N ASP A 10 5.60 -0.69 -52.78
CA ASP A 10 5.42 -0.94 -51.34
C ASP A 10 6.64 -0.52 -50.48
N GLY A 11 7.66 0.09 -51.08
CA GLY A 11 8.90 0.51 -50.42
C GLY A 11 9.92 -0.62 -50.19
N CYS A 12 11.18 -0.25 -49.95
CA CYS A 12 12.26 -1.22 -49.70
C CYS A 12 12.05 -1.98 -48.37
N SER A 13 12.83 -3.02 -48.10
CA SER A 13 12.74 -3.84 -46.87
C SER A 13 12.84 -3.05 -45.54
N ARG A 14 13.31 -1.80 -45.57
CA ARG A 14 13.32 -0.89 -44.42
C ARG A 14 12.09 0.03 -44.34
N CYS A 15 11.45 0.31 -45.48
CA CYS A 15 10.35 1.26 -45.60
C CYS A 15 8.99 0.58 -45.75
N SER A 16 8.95 -0.69 -46.17
CA SER A 16 7.71 -1.42 -46.32
C SER A 16 7.07 -1.71 -44.95
N PRO A 17 5.74 -1.52 -44.81
CA PRO A 17 5.04 -1.87 -43.58
C PRO A 17 5.22 -3.35 -43.29
N LYS A 18 5.85 -3.69 -42.16
CA LYS A 18 5.93 -5.08 -41.73
C LYS A 18 4.54 -5.51 -41.29
N LEU A 19 4.04 -6.60 -41.87
CA LEU A 19 2.82 -7.23 -41.40
C LEU A 19 2.97 -7.54 -39.90
N PRO A 20 2.03 -7.08 -39.05
CA PRO A 20 2.08 -7.40 -37.65
C PRO A 20 1.95 -8.92 -37.49
N ARG A 21 2.91 -9.54 -36.79
CA ARG A 21 2.93 -10.99 -36.59
C ARG A 21 1.74 -11.50 -35.77
N LEU A 22 1.06 -10.61 -35.05
CA LEU A 22 -0.12 -10.90 -34.23
C LEU A 22 -1.06 -9.69 -34.30
N CYS A 23 -2.35 -9.94 -34.59
CA CYS A 23 -3.36 -8.89 -34.70
C CYS A 23 -3.97 -8.52 -33.34
N CYS A 24 -4.23 -9.52 -32.48
CA CYS A 24 -4.67 -9.37 -31.09
C CYS A 24 -4.79 -10.77 -30.42
N ASP A 25 -4.95 -10.76 -29.11
CA ASP A 25 -5.29 -11.91 -28.23
C ASP A 25 -6.56 -12.68 -28.67
N LEU A 26 -7.45 -12.03 -29.42
CA LEU A 26 -8.64 -12.65 -30.01
C LEU A 26 -8.33 -13.67 -31.12
N HIS A 27 -7.24 -13.46 -31.88
CA HIS A 27 -6.92 -14.25 -33.08
C HIS A 27 -5.87 -15.34 -32.84
N SER A 28 -5.12 -15.28 -31.73
CA SER A 28 -4.22 -16.36 -31.31
C SER A 28 -4.13 -16.44 -29.77
N PRO A 29 -5.16 -16.99 -29.12
CA PRO A 29 -5.22 -17.12 -27.65
C PRO A 29 -4.03 -17.91 -27.08
N GLU A 30 -3.54 -18.91 -27.81
CA GLU A 30 -2.46 -19.81 -27.39
C GLU A 30 -1.13 -19.08 -27.19
N ALA A 31 -0.89 -18.01 -27.96
CA ALA A 31 0.31 -17.19 -27.84
C ALA A 31 0.40 -16.48 -26.48
N PHE A 32 -0.71 -16.33 -25.75
CA PHE A 32 -0.79 -15.62 -24.47
C PHE A 32 -0.88 -16.54 -23.25
N ARG A 33 -0.85 -17.88 -23.44
CA ARG A 33 -0.89 -18.84 -22.33
C ARG A 33 0.25 -18.68 -21.31
N HIS A 34 1.37 -18.11 -21.73
CA HIS A 34 2.50 -17.81 -20.83
C HIS A 34 2.21 -16.66 -19.84
N ILE A 35 1.14 -15.89 -20.06
CA ILE A 35 0.68 -14.81 -19.18
C ILE A 35 -0.53 -15.26 -18.35
N GLU A 36 -1.11 -16.43 -18.63
CA GLU A 36 -2.20 -17.00 -17.83
C GLU A 36 -1.68 -17.27 -16.42
N THR A 37 -2.15 -16.48 -15.46
CA THR A 37 -1.91 -16.71 -14.05
C THR A 37 -3.14 -17.40 -13.45
N PRO A 38 -2.96 -18.45 -12.64
CA PRO A 38 -4.09 -19.07 -11.96
C PRO A 38 -4.76 -18.02 -11.08
N VAL A 39 -6.07 -17.83 -11.26
CA VAL A 39 -6.86 -16.92 -10.43
C VAL A 39 -6.89 -17.49 -9.01
N MET A 40 -5.99 -16.99 -8.16
CA MET A 40 -5.98 -17.35 -6.75
C MET A 40 -7.23 -16.78 -6.10
N LYS A 41 -8.11 -17.66 -5.57
CA LYS A 41 -9.23 -17.24 -4.73
C LYS A 41 -8.66 -16.64 -3.45
N VAL A 42 -8.65 -15.31 -3.35
CA VAL A 42 -8.22 -14.61 -2.15
C VAL A 42 -9.24 -14.86 -1.03
N VAL A 43 -8.79 -15.45 0.07
CA VAL A 43 -9.60 -15.61 1.28
C VAL A 43 -9.96 -14.22 1.78
N ARG A 44 -11.27 -13.93 1.89
CA ARG A 44 -11.75 -12.64 2.39
C ARG A 44 -11.35 -12.49 3.86
N GLN A 45 -10.55 -11.47 4.16
CA GLN A 45 -10.25 -11.15 5.54
C GLN A 45 -11.50 -10.61 6.26
N PRO A 46 -11.61 -10.82 7.58
CA PRO A 46 -12.70 -10.27 8.36
C PRO A 46 -12.79 -8.75 8.16
N PRO A 47 -14.01 -8.19 8.06
CA PRO A 47 -14.19 -6.75 7.92
C PRO A 47 -13.69 -6.01 9.18
N ARG A 48 -13.32 -4.75 8.99
CA ARG A 48 -13.00 -3.83 10.08
C ARG A 48 -14.25 -3.55 10.92
N SER A 49 -14.07 -3.28 12.20
CA SER A 49 -15.17 -2.88 13.08
C SER A 49 -15.76 -1.54 12.64
N SER A 50 -17.08 -1.39 12.74
CA SER A 50 -17.72 -0.08 12.59
C SER A 50 -17.37 0.79 13.80
N ILE A 51 -16.90 2.01 13.54
CA ILE A 51 -16.57 3.00 14.56
C ILE A 51 -17.68 4.05 14.54
N GLY A 52 -18.31 4.27 15.69
CA GLY A 52 -19.32 5.31 15.86
C GLY A 52 -18.69 6.70 15.86
N LYS A 53 -19.48 7.74 15.56
CA LYS A 53 -19.03 9.12 15.77
C LYS A 53 -18.87 9.37 17.27
N TYR A 54 -17.75 9.95 17.66
CA TYR A 54 -17.48 10.35 19.04
C TYR A 54 -16.74 11.69 19.04
N MET A 55 -16.73 12.35 20.19
CA MET A 55 -15.90 13.53 20.41
C MET A 55 -14.60 13.07 21.07
N ALA A 56 -13.47 13.39 20.45
CA ALA A 56 -12.15 13.06 21.00
C ALA A 56 -11.98 13.69 22.39
N ASN A 57 -11.65 12.86 23.36
CA ASN A 57 -11.34 13.30 24.72
C ASN A 57 -9.83 13.55 24.88
N ASP A 58 -9.41 13.97 26.07
CA ASP A 58 -7.99 14.24 26.35
C ASP A 58 -7.12 12.99 26.29
N VAL A 59 -7.67 11.81 26.63
CA VAL A 59 -6.97 10.52 26.53
C VAL A 59 -6.69 10.18 25.06
N ASP A 60 -7.67 10.36 24.18
CA ASP A 60 -7.55 10.14 22.73
C ASP A 60 -6.49 11.07 22.12
N ASN A 61 -6.47 12.33 22.56
CA ASN A 61 -5.48 13.31 22.10
C ASN A 61 -4.07 12.99 22.61
N THR A 62 -3.95 12.53 23.85
CA THR A 62 -2.66 12.11 24.44
C THR A 62 -2.12 10.87 23.74
N LEU A 63 -2.98 9.87 23.49
CA LEU A 63 -2.62 8.69 22.72
C LEU A 63 -2.19 9.06 21.30
N ARG A 64 -2.92 9.97 20.64
CA ARG A 64 -2.55 10.48 19.31
C ARG A 64 -1.16 11.11 19.32
N LEU A 65 -0.85 11.91 20.34
CA LEU A 65 0.45 12.55 20.49
C LEU A 65 1.57 11.54 20.74
N HIS A 66 1.36 10.55 21.61
CA HIS A 66 2.35 9.50 21.87
C HIS A 66 2.63 8.65 20.63
N LEU A 67 1.59 8.30 19.86
CA LEU A 67 1.77 7.61 18.58
C LEU A 67 2.52 8.49 17.57
N GLU A 68 2.27 9.79 17.56
CA GLU A 68 2.96 10.76 16.69
C GLU A 68 4.46 10.84 17.01
N THR A 69 4.80 10.99 18.29
CA THR A 69 6.18 11.02 18.78
C THR A 69 6.89 9.71 18.46
N TRP A 70 6.25 8.57 18.78
CA TRP A 70 6.80 7.26 18.51
C TRP A 70 7.14 7.05 17.03
N ARG A 71 6.21 7.41 16.11
CA ARG A 71 6.47 7.21 14.67
C ARG A 71 7.57 8.14 14.14
N ALA A 72 7.74 9.33 14.72
CA ALA A 72 8.83 10.24 14.38
C ALA A 72 10.18 9.72 14.86
N ASP A 73 10.24 9.22 16.10
CA ASP A 73 11.46 8.64 16.66
C ASP A 73 11.88 7.37 15.92
N GLU A 74 10.92 6.50 15.59
CA GLU A 74 11.19 5.28 14.83
C GLU A 74 11.67 5.59 13.39
N MET A 75 11.10 6.61 12.74
CA MET A 75 11.56 7.07 11.43
C MET A 75 12.99 7.61 11.51
N LYS A 76 13.30 8.41 12.55
CA LYS A 76 14.65 8.92 12.80
C LYS A 76 15.63 7.78 13.10
N ARG A 77 15.21 6.74 13.81
CA ARG A 77 16.03 5.58 14.15
C ARG A 77 16.37 4.72 12.94
N GLN A 78 15.39 4.48 12.06
CA GLN A 78 15.54 3.59 10.90
C GLN A 78 16.21 4.29 9.70
N TYR A 79 15.84 5.54 9.43
CA TYR A 79 16.24 6.25 8.21
C TYR A 79 17.10 7.49 8.49
N GLY A 80 17.22 7.92 9.75
CA GLY A 80 17.96 9.12 10.12
C GLY A 80 17.14 10.40 10.04
N LEU A 81 17.70 11.48 10.63
CA LEU A 81 17.01 12.76 10.77
C LEU A 81 16.72 13.45 9.43
N ALA A 82 17.59 13.27 8.42
CA ALA A 82 17.40 13.87 7.10
C ALA A 82 16.11 13.36 6.44
N TRP A 83 15.90 12.04 6.47
CA TRP A 83 14.71 11.41 5.90
C TRP A 83 13.43 11.78 6.64
N LEU A 84 13.47 11.89 7.97
CA LEU A 84 12.34 12.40 8.74
C LEU A 84 11.93 13.81 8.31
N ARG A 85 12.90 14.71 8.05
CA ARG A 85 12.61 16.09 7.61
C ARG A 85 12.05 16.16 6.19
N CYS A 86 12.47 15.26 5.29
CA CYS A 86 12.04 15.27 3.90
C CYS A 86 10.72 14.54 3.66
N MET A 87 10.56 13.34 4.24
CA MET A 87 9.42 12.45 3.98
C MET A 87 8.40 12.40 5.13
N GLY A 88 8.79 12.90 6.31
CA GLY A 88 7.99 12.76 7.52
C GLY A 88 7.94 11.33 8.06
N PRO A 89 7.20 11.10 9.16
CA PRO A 89 7.06 9.77 9.78
C PRO A 89 6.06 8.83 9.08
N GLY A 90 5.49 9.26 7.94
CA GLY A 90 4.47 8.50 7.22
C GLY A 90 4.94 7.13 6.71
N LEU A 91 6.25 6.97 6.49
CA LEU A 91 6.84 5.72 6.04
C LEU A 91 6.77 4.61 7.09
N VAL A 92 6.84 4.97 8.38
CA VAL A 92 6.67 4.02 9.49
C VAL A 92 5.18 3.77 9.72
N MET A 93 4.41 4.83 9.89
CA MET A 93 2.97 4.74 10.15
C MET A 93 2.25 5.92 9.51
N GLY A 94 1.32 5.63 8.60
CA GLY A 94 0.46 6.64 7.98
C GLY A 94 -0.49 7.28 9.00
N THR A 95 -0.87 8.54 8.75
CA THR A 95 -1.81 9.27 9.62
C THR A 95 -3.17 8.56 9.73
N THR A 96 -3.65 7.96 8.64
CA THR A 96 -4.89 7.17 8.63
C THR A 96 -4.83 5.93 9.51
N VAL A 97 -3.67 5.28 9.59
CA VAL A 97 -3.44 4.14 10.49
C VAL A 97 -3.40 4.62 11.94
N ARG A 98 -2.65 5.68 12.23
CA ARG A 98 -2.59 6.31 13.56
C ARG A 98 -3.97 6.70 14.07
N ASP A 99 -4.74 7.44 13.27
CA ASP A 99 -6.06 7.91 13.67
C ASP A 99 -7.02 6.73 13.86
N ARG A 100 -6.92 5.69 13.00
CA ARG A 100 -7.69 4.46 13.18
C ARG A 100 -7.36 3.73 14.47
N ILE A 101 -6.09 3.72 14.90
CA ILE A 101 -5.69 3.13 16.18
C ILE A 101 -6.34 3.88 17.33
N VAL A 102 -6.28 5.21 17.32
CA VAL A 102 -6.91 6.06 18.36
C VAL A 102 -8.42 5.80 18.40
N ASP A 103 -9.09 5.82 17.25
CA ASP A 103 -10.52 5.56 17.17
C ASP A 103 -10.89 4.17 17.69
N CYS A 104 -10.09 3.14 17.35
CA CYS A 104 -10.34 1.78 17.84
C CYS A 104 -10.02 1.62 19.33
N ALA A 105 -9.02 2.34 19.85
CA ALA A 105 -8.65 2.35 21.25
C ALA A 105 -9.77 2.97 22.10
N HIS A 106 -10.36 4.07 21.65
CA HIS A 106 -11.51 4.71 22.31
C HIS A 106 -12.66 3.73 22.61
N PHE A 107 -12.96 2.84 21.66
CA PHE A 107 -14.00 1.81 21.80
C PHE A 107 -13.49 0.45 22.31
N ASN A 108 -12.25 0.38 22.80
CA ASN A 108 -11.60 -0.86 23.29
C ASN A 108 -11.66 -2.03 22.28
N LYS A 109 -11.49 -1.73 20.98
CA LYS A 109 -11.56 -2.70 19.88
C LYS A 109 -10.22 -3.39 19.58
N ILE A 110 -9.11 -2.83 20.06
CA ILE A 110 -7.77 -3.40 19.90
C ILE A 110 -7.36 -3.97 21.26
N ARG A 111 -7.21 -5.30 21.34
CA ARG A 111 -6.72 -6.02 22.54
C ARG A 111 -5.51 -6.90 22.23
N SER A 112 -5.20 -7.09 20.96
CA SER A 112 -4.16 -7.98 20.48
C SER A 112 -3.58 -7.45 19.17
N VAL A 113 -2.41 -7.96 18.79
CA VAL A 113 -1.77 -7.61 17.51
C VAL A 113 -2.63 -8.08 16.33
N VAL A 114 -3.40 -9.16 16.52
CA VAL A 114 -4.34 -9.66 15.52
C VAL A 114 -5.48 -8.67 15.30
N ASP A 115 -6.03 -8.09 16.37
CA ASP A 115 -7.05 -7.04 16.27
C ASP A 115 -6.48 -5.77 15.64
N LEU A 116 -5.27 -5.35 16.04
CA LEU A 116 -4.58 -4.21 15.46
C LEU A 116 -4.42 -4.39 13.93
N LYS A 117 -3.93 -5.55 13.50
CA LYS A 117 -3.77 -5.88 12.08
C LYS A 117 -5.11 -5.91 11.35
N ARG A 118 -6.16 -6.48 11.95
CA ARG A 118 -7.51 -6.52 11.37
C ARG A 118 -8.07 -5.11 11.17
N GLU A 119 -7.99 -4.26 12.19
CA GLU A 119 -8.61 -2.95 12.19
C GLU A 119 -7.87 -1.93 11.32
N THR A 120 -6.54 -1.97 11.33
CA THR A 120 -5.72 -1.01 10.58
C THR A 120 -5.36 -1.49 9.18
N LYS A 121 -5.26 -2.82 8.97
CA LYS A 121 -4.62 -3.43 7.79
C LYS A 121 -3.19 -2.90 7.56
N TRP A 122 -2.50 -2.52 8.62
CA TRP A 122 -1.15 -2.01 8.55
C TRP A 122 -0.17 -3.18 8.43
N ASP A 123 0.66 -3.16 7.37
CA ASP A 123 1.56 -4.27 7.06
C ASP A 123 2.62 -4.50 8.15
N LEU A 124 3.05 -3.42 8.81
CA LEU A 124 4.05 -3.47 9.89
C LEU A 124 3.43 -3.77 11.26
N ALA A 125 2.13 -4.04 11.33
CA ALA A 125 1.47 -4.44 12.58
C ALA A 125 2.08 -5.71 13.17
N GLY A 126 2.63 -6.62 12.35
CA GLY A 126 3.33 -7.80 12.85
C GLY A 126 4.68 -7.48 13.52
N THR A 127 5.34 -6.40 13.09
CA THR A 127 6.68 -6.03 13.58
C THR A 127 6.60 -5.10 14.78
N TYR A 128 5.72 -4.10 14.72
CA TYR A 128 5.60 -3.06 15.74
C TYR A 128 4.35 -3.21 16.61
N GLY A 129 3.53 -4.24 16.38
CA GLY A 129 2.24 -4.38 17.04
C GLY A 129 2.32 -4.39 18.56
N GLU A 130 3.28 -5.11 19.13
CA GLU A 130 3.48 -5.18 20.59
C GLU A 130 3.79 -3.80 21.18
N VAL A 131 4.71 -3.05 20.54
CA VAL A 131 5.07 -1.69 20.99
C VAL A 131 3.85 -0.76 20.95
N ILE A 132 3.02 -0.88 19.91
CA ILE A 132 1.79 -0.09 19.80
C ILE A 132 0.77 -0.50 20.86
N LEU A 133 0.65 -1.80 21.17
CA LEU A 133 -0.23 -2.26 22.24
C LEU A 133 0.23 -1.74 23.61
N ASP A 134 1.52 -1.71 23.88
CA ASP A 134 2.05 -1.14 25.13
C ASP A 134 1.72 0.36 25.25
N ILE A 135 1.81 1.11 24.14
CA ILE A 135 1.39 2.52 24.10
C ILE A 135 -0.11 2.64 24.37
N ILE A 136 -0.95 1.79 23.78
CA ILE A 136 -2.41 1.79 24.00
C ILE A 136 -2.74 1.46 25.46
N HIS A 137 -2.12 0.42 26.04
CA HIS A 137 -2.38 0.01 27.42
C HIS A 137 -1.91 1.01 28.48
N SER A 138 -1.02 1.94 28.11
CA SER A 138 -0.56 3.01 28.99
C SER A 138 -1.58 4.15 29.16
N HIS A 139 -2.73 4.09 28.48
CA HIS A 139 -3.78 5.11 28.45
C HIS A 139 -5.14 4.50 28.80
#